data_AF-A0A966TZ64-F1
#
_entry.id   AF-A0A966TZ64-F1
#
_cell.length_a   1.000
_cell.length_b   1.000
_cell.length_c   1.000
_cell.angle_alpha   90.00
_cell.angle_beta   90.00
_cell.angle_gamma   90.00
#
_symmetry.space_group_name_H-M   'P 1'
#
loop_
_entity.id
_entity.type
_entity.pdbx_description
1 polymer ?
#
loop_
_entity_poly.entity_id
_entity_poly.type
_entity_poly.pdbx_seq_one_letter_code
_entity_poly.pdbx_strand_id
1 'polypeptide(L)'
;MFFGDPHVDDNGCNWPLLQSHCDLAAKTEALYAINIGDSTNNWTGRLARLWAKQDTSSSTARAMAKWLLSESGVPWFLWLHGNHDLWDGPVGAGWFEAHRPHFVAMENWQAKVVLRSPNGHQLRLWAAHNFKGNSIWNNMHGLERAAQMQDWAHLYVAGHHHDTGLRQGENPHRGFCYWLARLRGYKFMDHFAELHGFGEHQHGASVLAVIDPTADKPNAVQCFLDPFEGAEFLAYKRRKVAA
;
A
#
# COMPACT_ATOMS: atom_id res chain seq x y z
N MET A 1 -4.21 -1.39 -7.15
CA MET A 1 -2.77 -1.33 -6.88
C MET A 1 -2.54 -0.69 -5.53
N PHE A 2 -1.67 -1.26 -4.72
CA PHE A 2 -1.32 -0.75 -3.40
C PHE A 2 0.11 -0.23 -3.46
N PHE A 3 0.34 0.96 -2.94
CA PHE A 3 1.65 1.60 -2.83
C PHE A 3 2.03 1.64 -1.35
N GLY A 4 3.16 1.01 -1.00
CA GLY A 4 3.70 1.01 0.36
C GLY A 4 4.67 2.16 0.56
N ASP A 5 4.68 2.74 1.75
CA ASP A 5 5.72 3.59 2.33
C ASP A 5 6.57 4.37 1.28
N PRO A 6 5.95 5.31 0.54
CA PRO A 6 6.63 6.00 -0.55
C PRO A 6 7.86 6.79 -0.10
N HIS A 7 7.82 7.43 1.07
CA HIS A 7 8.89 8.27 1.60
C HIS A 7 9.54 9.15 0.51
N VAL A 8 8.72 9.89 -0.23
CA VAL A 8 9.12 10.53 -1.50
C VAL A 8 10.29 11.51 -1.33
N ASP A 9 10.48 12.03 -0.13
CA ASP A 9 11.54 12.97 0.25
C ASP A 9 12.83 12.31 0.76
N ASP A 10 12.84 10.98 0.95
CA ASP A 10 14.02 10.24 1.40
C ASP A 10 15.03 10.05 0.27
N ASN A 11 16.32 10.21 0.58
CA ASN A 11 17.41 10.01 -0.38
C ASN A 11 17.47 8.56 -0.90
N GLY A 12 16.92 7.61 -0.15
CA GLY A 12 16.74 6.20 -0.49
C GLY A 12 15.50 5.89 -1.30
N CYS A 13 14.62 6.86 -1.60
CA CYS A 13 13.44 6.61 -2.42
C CYS A 13 13.83 6.18 -3.85
N ASN A 14 13.39 5.01 -4.27
CA ASN A 14 13.55 4.52 -5.63
C ASN A 14 12.55 5.21 -6.57
N TRP A 15 12.87 6.45 -6.91
CA TRP A 15 12.08 7.31 -7.78
C TRP A 15 11.80 6.73 -9.17
N PRO A 16 12.78 6.10 -9.87
CA PRO A 16 12.50 5.44 -11.15
C PRO A 16 11.40 4.37 -11.02
N LEU A 17 11.45 3.54 -9.98
CA LEU A 17 10.43 2.52 -9.74
C LEU A 17 9.08 3.14 -9.38
N LEU A 18 9.06 4.14 -8.48
CA LEU A 18 7.85 4.86 -8.10
C LEU A 18 7.16 5.47 -9.33
N GLN A 19 7.91 6.19 -10.16
CA GLN A 19 7.39 6.81 -11.38
C GLN A 19 6.86 5.76 -12.36
N SER A 20 7.57 4.64 -12.56
CA SER A 20 7.07 3.57 -13.43
C SER A 20 5.76 2.94 -12.93
N HIS A 21 5.60 2.81 -11.61
CA HIS A 21 4.39 2.32 -10.98
C HIS A 21 3.25 3.34 -11.04
N CYS A 22 3.55 4.64 -10.87
CA CYS A 22 2.59 5.72 -11.06
C CYS A 22 2.08 5.73 -12.52
N ASP A 23 2.99 5.64 -13.48
CA ASP A 23 2.68 5.58 -14.91
C ASP A 23 1.82 4.36 -15.25
N LEU A 24 2.17 3.18 -14.73
CA LEU A 24 1.38 1.97 -14.92
C LEU A 24 -0.04 2.16 -14.38
N ALA A 25 -0.18 2.69 -13.16
CA ALA A 25 -1.48 2.89 -12.54
C ALA A 25 -2.33 3.92 -13.30
N ALA A 26 -1.71 5.02 -13.75
CA ALA A 26 -2.39 6.09 -14.49
C ALA A 26 -2.86 5.64 -15.89
N LYS A 27 -2.09 4.78 -16.57
CA LYS A 27 -2.35 4.35 -17.95
C LYS A 27 -3.19 3.08 -18.06
N THR A 28 -3.35 2.31 -16.98
CA THR A 28 -4.09 1.04 -16.99
C THR A 28 -5.57 1.26 -16.71
N GLU A 29 -6.42 1.01 -17.71
CA GLU A 29 -7.87 1.06 -17.54
C GLU A 29 -8.36 0.09 -16.45
N ALA A 30 -9.32 0.54 -15.64
CA ALA A 30 -9.91 -0.21 -14.52
C ALA A 30 -8.94 -0.56 -13.38
N LEU A 31 -7.74 0.02 -13.36
CA LEU A 31 -6.84 -0.02 -12.21
C LEU A 31 -7.13 1.19 -11.32
N TYR A 32 -7.32 0.94 -10.02
CA TYR A 32 -7.45 1.96 -8.99
C TYR A 32 -6.36 1.79 -7.94
N ALA A 33 -6.00 2.86 -7.24
CA ALA A 33 -4.84 2.89 -6.36
C ALA A 33 -5.17 3.21 -4.89
N ILE A 34 -4.35 2.65 -3.99
CA ILE A 34 -4.39 2.88 -2.55
C ILE A 34 -2.98 3.16 -2.04
N ASN A 35 -2.82 4.23 -1.26
CA ASN A 35 -1.60 4.50 -0.50
C ASN A 35 -1.71 3.89 0.91
N ILE A 36 -0.68 3.16 1.35
CA ILE A 36 -0.65 2.42 2.63
C ILE A 36 0.02 3.23 3.78
N GLY A 37 0.34 4.49 3.54
CA GLY A 37 0.91 5.42 4.53
C GLY A 37 2.37 5.76 4.26
N ASP A 38 2.90 6.64 5.10
CA ASP A 38 4.28 7.11 5.12
C ASP A 38 4.73 7.68 3.78
N SER A 39 3.96 8.69 3.33
CA SER A 39 4.22 9.35 2.06
C SER A 39 5.47 10.20 2.11
N THR A 40 5.83 10.71 3.29
CA THR A 40 7.08 11.44 3.55
C THR A 40 7.72 10.98 4.84
N ASN A 41 9.00 11.27 5.04
CA ASN A 41 9.69 11.04 6.30
C ASN A 41 9.15 11.88 7.47
N ASN A 42 8.68 13.10 7.21
CA ASN A 42 8.11 14.00 8.22
C ASN A 42 8.88 14.01 9.56
N TRP A 43 10.22 14.18 9.53
CA TRP A 43 11.00 14.08 10.76
C TRP A 43 10.62 15.19 11.74
N THR A 44 10.18 14.80 12.93
CA THR A 44 9.73 15.72 13.99
C THR A 44 10.35 15.34 15.34
N GLY A 45 10.21 16.21 16.34
CA GLY A 45 10.67 15.97 17.71
C GLY A 45 12.15 15.57 17.78
N ARG A 46 12.46 14.44 18.44
CA ARG A 46 13.83 13.93 18.58
C ARG A 46 14.46 13.47 17.26
N LEU A 47 13.62 13.17 16.26
CA LEU A 47 14.06 12.73 14.94
C LEU A 47 14.32 13.92 13.99
N ALA A 48 13.93 15.14 14.34
CA ALA A 48 14.13 16.33 13.48
C ALA A 48 15.59 16.54 13.05
N ARG A 49 16.57 16.08 13.85
CA ARG A 49 18.00 16.09 13.49
C ARG A 49 18.32 15.31 12.21
N LEU A 50 17.47 14.38 11.79
CA LEU A 50 17.65 13.58 10.58
C LEU A 50 17.43 14.40 9.30
N TRP A 51 16.76 15.55 9.37
CA TRP A 51 16.73 16.52 8.25
C TRP A 51 18.14 16.96 7.83
N ALA A 52 19.11 17.00 8.75
CA ALA A 52 20.50 17.32 8.41
C ALA A 52 21.21 16.23 7.58
N LYS A 53 20.55 15.07 7.38
CA LYS A 53 21.02 13.94 6.58
C LYS A 53 20.19 13.73 5.31
N GLN A 54 19.28 14.63 4.99
CA GLN A 54 18.48 14.60 3.77
C GLN A 54 18.82 15.80 2.89
N ASP A 55 18.74 15.60 1.58
CA ASP A 55 18.91 16.67 0.60
C ASP A 55 17.60 17.44 0.38
N THR A 56 16.48 16.83 0.75
CA THR A 56 15.14 17.40 0.63
C THR A 56 14.78 18.22 1.87
N SER A 57 14.28 19.44 1.67
CA SER A 57 13.70 20.25 2.76
C SER A 57 12.27 19.83 3.08
N SER A 58 11.72 20.21 4.23
CA SER A 58 10.33 19.92 4.58
C SER A 58 9.30 20.55 3.63
N SER A 59 9.60 21.71 3.04
CA SER A 59 8.73 22.34 2.04
C SER A 59 8.78 21.58 0.71
N THR A 60 9.97 21.14 0.29
CA THR A 60 10.14 20.29 -0.89
C THR A 60 9.45 18.93 -0.70
N ALA A 61 9.56 18.32 0.48
CA ALA A 61 8.88 17.07 0.81
C ALA A 61 7.35 17.17 0.63
N ARG A 62 6.75 18.27 1.11
CA ARG A 62 5.33 18.56 0.91
C ARG A 62 4.97 18.75 -0.57
N ALA A 63 5.82 19.43 -1.35
CA ALA A 63 5.61 19.58 -2.79
C ALA A 63 5.64 18.22 -3.51
N MET A 64 6.57 17.34 -3.16
CA MET A 64 6.67 15.98 -3.71
C MET A 64 5.46 15.11 -3.31
N ALA A 65 5.02 15.21 -2.05
CA ALA A 65 3.81 14.53 -1.58
C ALA A 65 2.56 15.00 -2.32
N LYS A 66 2.45 16.32 -2.57
CA LYS A 66 1.36 16.91 -3.36
C LYS A 66 1.37 16.38 -4.79
N TRP A 67 2.56 16.32 -5.40
CA TRP A 67 2.71 15.74 -6.73
C TRP A 67 2.18 14.30 -6.74
N LEU A 68 2.60 13.45 -5.79
CA LEU A 68 2.16 12.06 -5.74
C LEU A 68 0.64 11.95 -5.54
N LEU A 69 0.07 12.74 -4.64
CA LEU A 69 -1.35 12.73 -4.28
C LEU A 69 -2.26 13.22 -5.40
N SER A 70 -1.87 14.28 -6.11
CA SER A 70 -2.80 15.05 -6.94
C SER A 70 -2.35 15.27 -8.38
N GLU A 71 -1.06 15.10 -8.70
CA GLU A 71 -0.48 15.48 -10.00
C GLU A 71 0.15 14.29 -10.75
N SER A 72 0.39 13.16 -10.07
CA SER A 72 0.98 11.94 -10.64
C SER A 72 0.09 11.21 -11.64
N GLY A 73 -1.19 11.60 -11.73
CA GLY A 73 -2.19 10.92 -12.57
C GLY A 73 -2.68 9.58 -12.02
N VAL A 74 -2.16 9.14 -10.87
CA VAL A 74 -2.56 7.88 -10.25
C VAL A 74 -4.03 7.95 -9.79
N PRO A 75 -4.88 6.95 -10.13
CA PRO A 75 -6.30 6.93 -9.78
C PRO A 75 -6.51 6.51 -8.32
N TRP A 76 -6.09 7.35 -7.39
CA TRP A 76 -6.29 7.14 -5.95
C TRP A 76 -7.77 7.15 -5.59
N PHE A 77 -8.20 6.21 -4.75
CA PHE A 77 -9.51 6.29 -4.09
C PHE A 77 -9.42 6.20 -2.56
N LEU A 78 -8.30 5.70 -2.04
CA LEU A 78 -8.02 5.60 -0.61
C LEU A 78 -6.56 5.96 -0.34
N TRP A 79 -6.34 6.71 0.72
CA TRP A 79 -5.02 7.10 1.19
C TRP A 79 -4.95 6.92 2.69
N LEU A 80 -4.11 6.00 3.16
CA LEU A 80 -3.88 5.82 4.57
C LEU A 80 -2.82 6.80 5.06
N HIS A 81 -2.97 7.27 6.29
CA HIS A 81 -1.88 7.90 7.03
C HIS A 81 -1.11 6.85 7.82
N GLY A 82 0.19 6.77 7.57
CA GLY A 82 1.13 5.99 8.35
C GLY A 82 1.60 6.73 9.60
N ASN A 83 2.56 6.17 10.35
CA ASN A 83 3.03 6.86 11.55
C ASN A 83 3.79 8.14 11.24
N HIS A 84 4.55 8.20 10.14
CA HIS A 84 5.28 9.40 9.75
C HIS A 84 4.31 10.54 9.43
N ASP A 85 3.20 10.24 8.74
CA ASP A 85 2.17 11.23 8.41
C ASP A 85 1.44 11.81 9.64
N LEU A 86 1.57 11.15 10.81
CA LEU A 86 0.86 11.48 12.05
C LEU A 86 1.76 12.00 13.18
N TRP A 87 3.08 12.03 13.01
CA TRP A 87 4.02 12.38 14.09
C TRP A 87 3.92 13.81 14.59
N ASP A 88 3.55 14.78 13.73
CA ASP A 88 3.25 16.16 14.11
C ASP A 88 1.77 16.38 14.47
N GLY A 89 1.06 15.29 14.80
CA GLY A 89 -0.33 15.30 15.23
C GLY A 89 -1.28 15.73 14.11
N PRO A 90 -2.21 16.67 14.35
CA PRO A 90 -3.19 17.06 13.33
C PRO A 90 -2.58 17.83 12.16
N VAL A 91 -1.31 18.26 12.24
CA VAL A 91 -0.68 19.07 11.19
C VAL A 91 -0.37 18.25 9.95
N GLY A 92 0.25 17.08 10.09
CA GLY A 92 0.62 16.20 8.97
C GLY A 92 -0.62 15.71 8.22
N ALA A 93 -1.51 14.98 8.91
CA ALA A 93 -2.77 14.53 8.33
C ALA A 93 -3.63 15.69 7.80
N GLY A 94 -3.70 16.81 8.54
CA GLY A 94 -4.45 18.00 8.12
C GLY A 94 -3.91 18.63 6.84
N TRP A 95 -2.60 18.56 6.59
CA TRP A 95 -2.01 19.01 5.34
C TRP A 95 -2.48 18.15 4.16
N PHE A 96 -2.49 16.82 4.30
CA PHE A 96 -2.99 15.92 3.25
C PHE A 96 -4.49 16.15 3.00
N GLU A 97 -5.31 16.27 4.05
CA GLU A 97 -6.75 16.57 3.95
C GLU A 97 -7.02 17.88 3.21
N ALA A 98 -6.20 18.91 3.42
CA ALA A 98 -6.35 20.19 2.75
C ALA A 98 -5.95 20.17 1.26
N HIS A 99 -5.17 19.18 0.82
CA HIS A 99 -4.62 19.12 -0.55
C HIS A 99 -5.15 17.93 -1.36
N ARG A 100 -5.98 17.07 -0.77
CA ARG A 100 -6.51 15.89 -1.43
C ARG A 100 -7.51 16.24 -2.53
N PRO A 101 -7.55 15.48 -3.64
CA PRO A 101 -8.71 15.48 -4.51
C PRO A 101 -9.95 15.02 -3.73
N HIS A 102 -11.10 15.66 -3.96
CA HIS A 102 -12.32 15.41 -3.19
C HIS A 102 -12.78 13.94 -3.17
N PHE A 103 -12.43 13.17 -4.21
CA PHE A 103 -12.80 11.77 -4.38
C PHE A 103 -11.85 10.78 -3.68
N VAL A 104 -10.73 11.24 -3.13
CA VAL A 104 -9.80 10.38 -2.36
C VAL A 104 -10.25 10.37 -0.91
N ALA A 105 -10.61 9.19 -0.40
CA ALA A 105 -10.86 8.98 1.02
C ALA A 105 -9.52 8.94 1.78
N MET A 106 -9.46 9.57 2.95
CA MET A 106 -8.29 9.55 3.83
C MET A 106 -8.66 8.92 5.16
N GLU A 107 -7.84 7.98 5.62
CA GLU A 107 -8.08 7.26 6.88
C GLU A 107 -6.79 7.12 7.69
N ASN A 108 -6.90 7.28 9.00
CA ASN A 108 -5.76 7.12 9.89
C ASN A 108 -5.49 5.63 10.11
N TRP A 109 -4.26 5.20 9.82
CA TRP A 109 -3.72 3.86 10.07
C TRP A 109 -4.38 2.70 9.31
N GLN A 110 -5.69 2.65 9.16
CA GLN A 110 -6.37 1.52 8.51
C GLN A 110 -7.74 1.91 7.96
N ALA A 111 -8.16 1.18 6.92
CA ALA A 111 -9.49 1.25 6.37
C ALA A 111 -10.03 -0.14 6.04
N LYS A 112 -11.33 -0.31 6.27
CA LYS A 112 -12.11 -1.49 5.88
C LYS A 112 -13.06 -1.09 4.77
N VAL A 113 -12.78 -1.55 3.55
CA VAL A 113 -13.49 -1.17 2.32
C VAL A 113 -14.30 -2.35 1.79
N VAL A 114 -15.53 -2.09 1.38
CA VAL A 114 -16.34 -3.05 0.62
C VAL A 114 -16.49 -2.54 -0.81
N LEU A 115 -15.82 -3.21 -1.75
CA LEU A 115 -15.96 -2.94 -3.18
C LEU A 115 -17.19 -3.70 -3.69
N ARG A 116 -18.16 -2.96 -4.23
CA ARG A 116 -19.41 -3.50 -4.76
C ARG A 116 -19.39 -3.44 -6.28
N SER A 117 -19.46 -4.58 -6.93
CA SER A 117 -19.59 -4.68 -8.38
C SER A 117 -21.05 -4.53 -8.82
N PRO A 118 -21.33 -4.08 -10.05
CA PRO A 118 -22.70 -3.92 -10.54
C PRO A 118 -23.55 -5.20 -10.51
N ASN A 119 -22.91 -6.37 -10.58
CA ASN A 119 -23.56 -7.68 -10.46
C ASN A 119 -23.86 -8.10 -9.00
N GLY A 120 -23.64 -7.22 -8.02
CA GLY A 120 -23.87 -7.48 -6.60
C GLY A 120 -22.74 -8.20 -5.88
N HIS A 121 -21.69 -8.64 -6.58
CA HIS A 121 -20.51 -9.23 -5.96
C HIS A 121 -19.81 -8.23 -5.04
N GLN A 122 -19.36 -8.69 -3.86
CA GLN A 122 -18.72 -7.87 -2.86
C GLN A 122 -17.33 -8.39 -2.54
N LEU A 123 -16.33 -7.53 -2.68
CA LEU A 123 -15.00 -7.78 -2.13
C LEU A 123 -14.77 -6.94 -0.87
N ARG A 124 -14.33 -7.60 0.20
CA ARG A 124 -13.96 -6.95 1.46
C ARG A 124 -12.44 -6.83 1.54
N LEU A 125 -11.95 -5.60 1.64
CA LEU A 125 -10.53 -5.25 1.72
C LEU A 125 -10.25 -4.61 3.08
N TRP A 126 -9.22 -5.10 3.77
CA TRP A 126 -8.67 -4.43 4.94
C TRP A 126 -7.24 -3.99 4.65
N ALA A 127 -7.09 -2.69 4.39
CA ALA A 127 -5.78 -2.04 4.26
C ALA A 127 -5.42 -1.42 5.61
N ALA A 128 -4.19 -1.62 6.06
CA ALA A 128 -3.68 -0.97 7.25
C ALA A 128 -2.20 -0.65 7.06
N HIS A 129 -1.72 0.48 7.55
CA HIS A 129 -0.29 0.77 7.59
C HIS A 129 0.48 -0.38 8.24
N ASN A 130 -0.03 -0.92 9.36
CA ASN A 130 0.40 -2.22 9.88
C ASN A 130 -0.69 -2.94 10.69
N PHE A 131 -0.53 -4.26 10.86
CA PHE A 131 -1.38 -5.08 11.72
C PHE A 131 -0.71 -5.42 13.05
N LYS A 132 -1.51 -5.49 14.11
CA LYS A 132 -1.01 -5.85 15.45
C LYS A 132 -0.56 -7.32 15.51
N GLY A 133 0.71 -7.51 15.83
CA GLY A 133 1.36 -8.81 16.08
C GLY A 133 2.65 -8.92 15.29
N ASN A 134 3.73 -9.34 15.94
CA ASN A 134 5.07 -9.45 15.34
C ASN A 134 5.66 -10.85 15.56
N SER A 135 6.54 -11.28 14.65
CA SER A 135 7.31 -12.52 14.77
C SER A 135 8.66 -12.35 14.08
N ILE A 136 9.72 -12.89 14.69
CA ILE A 136 11.06 -12.94 14.08
C ILE A 136 11.15 -13.99 12.94
N TRP A 137 10.17 -14.88 12.84
CA TRP A 137 10.15 -15.99 11.86
C TRP A 137 9.16 -15.77 10.71
N ASN A 138 8.15 -14.93 10.92
CA ASN A 138 7.09 -14.69 9.96
C ASN A 138 6.75 -13.21 9.91
N ASN A 139 7.26 -12.51 8.91
CA ASN A 139 6.98 -11.09 8.72
C ASN A 139 5.51 -10.77 8.39
N MET A 140 4.74 -11.76 7.94
CA MET A 140 3.29 -11.64 7.75
C MET A 140 2.49 -11.99 9.02
N HIS A 141 3.12 -12.15 10.18
CA HIS A 141 2.42 -12.62 11.39
C HIS A 141 1.21 -11.77 11.79
N GLY A 142 1.31 -10.43 11.77
CA GLY A 142 0.18 -9.55 12.08
C GLY A 142 -1.00 -9.71 11.12
N LEU A 143 -0.72 -9.84 9.82
CA LEU A 143 -1.69 -10.10 8.76
C LEU A 143 -2.36 -11.46 8.94
N GLU A 144 -1.55 -12.51 9.13
CA GLU A 144 -2.02 -13.88 9.35
C GLU A 144 -2.89 -13.97 10.60
N ARG A 145 -2.46 -13.35 11.70
CA ARG A 145 -3.25 -13.26 12.94
C ARG A 145 -4.60 -12.61 12.68
N ALA A 146 -4.65 -11.53 11.90
CA ALA A 146 -5.91 -10.86 11.57
C ALA A 146 -6.84 -11.76 10.74
N ALA A 147 -6.31 -12.49 9.75
CA ALA A 147 -7.08 -13.42 8.92
C ALA A 147 -7.52 -14.69 9.67
N GLN A 148 -6.75 -15.15 10.66
CA GLN A 148 -7.12 -16.31 11.47
C GLN A 148 -8.16 -15.95 12.55
N MET A 149 -8.01 -14.78 13.17
CA MET A 149 -8.87 -14.36 14.28
C MET A 149 -10.17 -13.66 13.84
N GLN A 150 -10.28 -13.25 12.58
CA GLN A 150 -11.43 -12.52 12.02
C GLN A 150 -11.88 -13.15 10.69
N ASP A 151 -13.12 -12.94 10.27
CA ASP A 151 -13.72 -13.39 9.00
C ASP A 151 -14.11 -12.24 8.08
N TRP A 152 -13.53 -11.06 8.30
CA TRP A 152 -14.05 -9.85 7.71
C TRP A 152 -13.54 -9.57 6.29
N ALA A 153 -12.27 -9.82 5.96
CA ALA A 153 -11.71 -9.42 4.66
C ALA A 153 -11.37 -10.63 3.78
N HIS A 154 -11.44 -10.44 2.48
CA HIS A 154 -10.88 -11.36 1.48
C HIS A 154 -9.44 -10.99 1.12
N LEU A 155 -9.04 -9.73 1.38
CA LEU A 155 -7.71 -9.21 1.12
C LEU A 155 -7.25 -8.34 2.29
N TYR A 156 -6.10 -8.67 2.86
CA TYR A 156 -5.45 -7.94 3.93
C TYR A 156 -4.12 -7.37 3.42
N VAL A 157 -3.89 -6.08 3.60
CA VAL A 157 -2.75 -5.37 3.01
C VAL A 157 -2.06 -4.49 4.04
N ALA A 158 -0.73 -4.57 4.14
CA ALA A 158 0.07 -3.73 5.04
C ALA A 158 1.44 -3.28 4.52
N GLY A 159 1.99 -2.22 5.11
CA GLY A 159 3.31 -1.65 4.80
C GLY A 159 4.20 -1.59 6.04
N HIS A 160 4.76 -0.41 6.33
CA HIS A 160 5.46 0.02 7.56
C HIS A 160 6.83 -0.61 7.84
N HIS A 161 6.96 -1.92 7.70
CA HIS A 161 8.19 -2.64 8.10
C HIS A 161 9.28 -2.66 7.03
N HIS A 162 9.01 -2.09 5.85
CA HIS A 162 9.91 -2.06 4.70
C HIS A 162 10.39 -3.44 4.21
N ASP A 163 9.52 -4.45 4.37
CA ASP A 163 9.74 -5.80 3.89
C ASP A 163 8.52 -6.34 3.13
N THR A 164 8.70 -7.48 2.47
CA THR A 164 7.76 -7.99 1.47
C THR A 164 7.23 -9.35 1.88
N GLY A 165 5.94 -9.58 1.63
CA GLY A 165 5.35 -10.90 1.74
C GLY A 165 4.05 -11.01 0.94
N LEU A 166 3.82 -12.16 0.33
CA LEU A 166 2.57 -12.48 -0.33
C LEU A 166 2.13 -13.90 0.02
N ARG A 167 0.87 -14.07 0.40
CA ARG A 167 0.30 -15.38 0.75
C ARG A 167 -1.18 -15.45 0.41
N GLN A 168 -1.61 -16.59 -0.13
CA GLN A 168 -3.00 -17.01 -0.17
C GLN A 168 -3.22 -18.08 0.91
N GLY A 169 -4.38 -18.06 1.55
CA GLY A 169 -4.74 -19.05 2.55
C GLY A 169 -6.25 -19.27 2.62
N GLU A 170 -6.64 -20.32 3.33
CA GLU A 170 -8.01 -20.60 3.73
C GLU A 170 -8.06 -20.63 5.25
N ASN A 171 -9.10 -20.04 5.84
CA ASN A 171 -9.40 -20.20 7.25
C ASN A 171 -10.44 -21.33 7.39
N PRO A 172 -10.03 -22.57 7.74
CA PRO A 172 -10.96 -23.70 7.80
C PRO A 172 -11.98 -23.58 8.93
N HIS A 173 -11.67 -22.82 9.98
CA HIS A 173 -12.60 -22.60 11.10
C HIS A 173 -13.70 -21.59 10.77
N ARG A 174 -13.48 -20.75 9.75
CA ARG A 174 -14.41 -19.68 9.35
C ARG A 174 -14.92 -19.82 7.91
N GLY A 175 -14.40 -20.78 7.15
CA GLY A 175 -14.89 -21.15 5.81
C GLY A 175 -14.67 -20.08 4.73
N PHE A 176 -13.55 -19.36 4.75
CA PHE A 176 -13.25 -18.37 3.70
C PHE A 176 -11.78 -18.39 3.26
N CYS A 177 -11.55 -18.03 2.01
CA CYS A 177 -10.21 -17.81 1.45
C CYS A 177 -9.80 -16.34 1.58
N TYR A 178 -8.52 -16.10 1.78
CA TYR A 178 -7.96 -14.75 1.89
C TYR A 178 -6.60 -14.62 1.21
N TRP A 179 -6.26 -13.38 0.90
CA TRP A 179 -4.92 -12.95 0.52
C TRP A 179 -4.32 -12.04 1.58
N LEU A 180 -3.02 -12.20 1.82
CA LEU A 180 -2.19 -11.32 2.61
C LEU A 180 -1.14 -10.71 1.69
N ALA A 181 -0.99 -9.38 1.76
CA ALA A 181 0.05 -8.64 1.06
C ALA A 181 0.76 -7.71 2.04
N ARG A 182 2.09 -7.84 2.13
CA ARG A 182 2.95 -6.86 2.79
C ARG A 182 3.81 -6.16 1.75
N LEU A 183 3.74 -4.83 1.75
CA LEU A 183 4.48 -3.94 0.89
C LEU A 183 5.75 -3.48 1.59
N ARG A 184 6.83 -3.51 0.83
CA ARG A 184 8.15 -3.00 1.24
C ARG A 184 8.25 -1.48 1.11
N GLY A 185 7.46 -0.90 0.23
CA GLY A 185 7.55 0.50 -0.15
C GLY A 185 8.82 0.88 -0.90
N TYR A 186 9.08 2.19 -1.02
CA TYR A 186 10.02 2.72 -2.01
C TYR A 186 11.35 3.20 -1.43
N LYS A 187 11.51 3.20 -0.10
CA LYS A 187 12.77 3.56 0.57
C LYS A 187 13.77 2.40 0.52
N PHE A 188 14.63 2.35 -0.50
CA PHE A 188 15.60 1.27 -0.76
C PHE A 188 16.86 1.33 0.08
N MET A 189 17.30 2.53 0.45
CA MET A 189 18.44 2.72 1.35
C MET A 189 17.92 3.03 2.75
N ASP A 190 18.02 2.08 3.68
CA ASP A 190 17.54 2.27 5.04
C ASP A 190 18.63 2.05 6.09
N HIS A 191 19.29 3.14 6.46
CA HIS A 191 20.31 3.14 7.52
C HIS A 191 19.79 2.63 8.87
N PHE A 192 18.49 2.75 9.16
CA PHE A 192 17.94 2.15 10.38
C PHE A 192 17.95 0.62 10.29
N ALA A 193 17.60 0.08 9.11
CA ALA A 193 17.64 -1.36 8.85
C ALA A 193 19.06 -1.91 8.94
N GLU A 194 20.01 -1.23 8.29
CA GLU A 194 21.43 -1.58 8.33
C GLU A 194 21.97 -1.65 9.77
N LEU A 195 21.74 -0.61 10.58
CA LEU A 195 22.21 -0.55 11.96
C LEU A 195 21.65 -1.65 12.86
N HIS A 196 20.42 -2.11 12.60
CA HIS A 196 19.74 -3.10 13.43
C HIS A 196 19.77 -4.51 12.84
N GLY A 197 20.50 -4.71 11.73
CA GLY A 197 20.67 -6.03 11.11
C GLY A 197 19.41 -6.58 10.45
N PHE A 198 18.48 -5.71 10.04
CA PHE A 198 17.32 -6.13 9.25
C PHE A 198 17.74 -6.37 7.79
N GLY A 199 17.25 -7.45 7.19
CA GLY A 199 17.53 -7.76 5.78
C GLY A 199 16.76 -6.84 4.83
N GLU A 200 17.42 -6.33 3.78
CA GLU A 200 16.78 -5.44 2.80
C GLU A 200 16.13 -6.24 1.65
N HIS A 201 14.80 -6.24 1.62
CA HIS A 201 14.04 -6.80 0.51
C HIS A 201 14.16 -5.90 -0.73
N GLN A 202 14.25 -6.51 -1.92
CA GLN A 202 14.46 -5.79 -3.20
C GLN A 202 13.20 -5.69 -4.09
N HIS A 203 12.08 -6.27 -3.66
CA HIS A 203 10.85 -6.37 -4.47
C HIS A 203 9.59 -6.00 -3.66
N GLY A 204 8.44 -5.88 -4.33
CA GLY A 204 7.16 -5.64 -3.67
C GLY A 204 7.01 -4.26 -3.02
N ALA A 205 7.63 -3.23 -3.62
CA ALA A 205 7.36 -1.83 -3.28
C ALA A 205 5.87 -1.49 -3.46
N SER A 206 5.26 -2.08 -4.48
CA SER A 206 3.82 -2.09 -4.73
C SER A 206 3.32 -3.52 -4.94
N VAL A 207 2.03 -3.73 -4.71
CA VAL A 207 1.33 -4.99 -5.02
C VAL A 207 0.09 -4.67 -5.84
N LEU A 208 -0.20 -5.48 -6.86
CA LEU A 208 -1.46 -5.39 -7.59
C LEU A 208 -2.35 -6.58 -7.26
N ALA A 209 -3.58 -6.30 -6.81
CA ALA A 209 -4.63 -7.30 -6.71
C ALA A 209 -5.61 -7.13 -7.88
N VAL A 210 -5.83 -8.20 -8.63
CA VAL A 210 -6.85 -8.31 -9.67
C VAL A 210 -8.06 -9.01 -9.08
N ILE A 211 -9.22 -8.37 -9.24
CA ILE A 211 -10.48 -8.84 -8.67
C ILE A 211 -11.38 -9.23 -9.84
N ASP A 212 -11.76 -10.49 -9.90
CA ASP A 212 -12.71 -11.04 -10.86
C ASP A 212 -14.10 -11.07 -10.21
N PRO A 213 -14.98 -10.09 -10.48
CA PRO A 213 -16.27 -10.00 -9.80
C PRO A 213 -17.27 -11.06 -10.25
N THR A 214 -16.91 -11.91 -11.22
CA THR A 214 -17.76 -12.98 -11.74
C THR A 214 -17.37 -14.35 -11.20
N ALA A 215 -16.21 -14.45 -10.54
CA ALA A 215 -15.69 -15.71 -10.04
C ALA A 215 -16.24 -16.01 -8.64
N ASP A 216 -17.01 -17.09 -8.51
CA ASP A 216 -17.42 -17.66 -7.22
C ASP A 216 -16.45 -18.77 -6.77
N LYS A 217 -15.15 -18.46 -6.75
CA LYS A 217 -14.05 -19.43 -6.54
C LYS A 217 -12.95 -18.83 -5.66
N PRO A 218 -12.09 -19.65 -5.03
CA PRO A 218 -10.95 -19.19 -4.22
C PRO A 218 -10.04 -18.13 -4.87
N ASN A 219 -10.01 -18.09 -6.21
CA ASN A 219 -9.21 -17.17 -7.01
C ASN A 219 -10.00 -15.98 -7.58
N ALA A 220 -11.09 -15.57 -6.91
CA ALA A 220 -11.78 -14.31 -7.22
C ALA A 220 -10.88 -13.08 -7.01
N VAL A 221 -9.86 -13.23 -6.16
CA VAL A 221 -8.75 -12.28 -6.04
C VAL A 221 -7.46 -13.01 -6.40
N GLN A 222 -6.61 -12.35 -7.16
CA GLN A 222 -5.23 -12.76 -7.40
C GLN A 222 -4.31 -11.58 -7.12
N CYS A 223 -3.30 -11.78 -6.27
CA CYS A 223 -2.30 -10.76 -5.99
C CYS A 223 -0.99 -11.05 -6.73
N PHE A 224 -0.29 -9.98 -7.08
CA PHE A 224 0.98 -9.98 -7.81
C PHE A 224 1.98 -9.05 -7.10
N LEU A 225 3.16 -9.58 -6.77
CA LEU A 225 4.28 -8.77 -6.28
C LEU A 225 4.87 -7.88 -7.36
N ASP A 226 4.74 -8.28 -8.63
CA ASP A 226 5.03 -7.45 -9.79
C ASP A 226 3.71 -6.84 -10.33
N PRO A 227 3.51 -5.51 -10.17
CA PRO A 227 2.34 -4.85 -10.72
C PRO A 227 2.21 -4.93 -12.24
N PHE A 228 3.31 -5.05 -12.99
CA PHE A 228 3.29 -5.14 -14.44
C PHE A 228 2.67 -6.47 -14.89
N GLU A 229 3.09 -7.59 -14.31
CA GLU A 229 2.46 -8.90 -14.56
C GLU A 229 0.97 -8.89 -14.18
N GLY A 230 0.62 -8.25 -13.06
CA GLY A 230 -0.78 -8.12 -12.65
C GLY A 230 -1.61 -7.30 -13.64
N ALA A 231 -1.04 -6.26 -14.27
CA ALA A 231 -1.72 -5.46 -15.29
C ALA A 231 -1.93 -6.25 -16.58
N GLU A 232 -0.95 -7.07 -17.00
CA GLU A 232 -1.10 -8.00 -18.12
C GLU A 232 -2.21 -9.03 -17.85
N PHE A 233 -2.25 -9.58 -16.63
CA PHE A 233 -3.30 -10.50 -16.20
C PHE A 233 -4.68 -9.85 -16.20
N LEU A 234 -4.79 -8.61 -15.72
CA LEU A 234 -6.03 -7.81 -15.80
C LEU A 234 -6.48 -7.64 -17.25
N ALA A 235 -5.57 -7.27 -18.15
CA ALA A 235 -5.88 -7.10 -19.57
C ALA A 235 -6.34 -8.42 -20.21
N TYR A 236 -5.69 -9.54 -19.89
CA TYR A 236 -6.10 -10.88 -20.32
C TYR A 236 -7.53 -11.21 -19.86
N LYS A 237 -7.83 -10.99 -18.57
CA LYS A 237 -9.16 -11.24 -17.99
C LYS A 237 -10.24 -10.40 -18.67
N ARG A 238 -9.97 -9.12 -18.92
CA ARG A 238 -10.90 -8.20 -19.60
C ARG A 238 -11.18 -8.62 -21.04
N ARG A 239 -10.16 -9.03 -21.80
CA ARG A 239 -10.35 -9.58 -23.16
C ARG A 239 -11.22 -10.83 -23.17
N LYS A 240 -11.06 -11.71 -22.18
CA LYS A 240 -11.86 -12.94 -22.07
C LYS A 240 -13.34 -12.69 -21.78
N VAL A 241 -13.68 -11.62 -21.07
CA VAL A 241 -15.07 -11.24 -20.80
C VAL A 241 -15.72 -10.55 -22.01
N ALA A 242 -14.93 -9.87 -22.84
CA ALA A 242 -15.41 -9.19 -24.03
C ALA A 242 -15.59 -10.10 -25.27
N ALA A 243 -15.02 -11.30 -25.25
CA ALA A 243 -15.10 -12.31 -26.31
C ALA A 243 -16.24 -13.30 -26.04
#